data_AF-A0AAD1R1Q3-F1
#
_entry.id   AF-A0AAD1R1Q3-F1
#
_cell.length_a   1.000
_cell.length_b   1.000
_cell.length_c   1.000
_cell.angle_alpha   90.00
_cell.angle_beta   90.00
_cell.angle_gamma   90.00
#
_symmetry.space_group_name_H-M   'P 1'
#
loop_
_entity.id
_entity.type
_entity.pdbx_description
1 polymer ?
#
loop_
_entity_poly.entity_id
_entity_poly.type
_entity_poly.pdbx_seq_one_letter_code
_entity_poly.pdbx_strand_id
1 'polypeptide(L)'
;MHRICNVLKMQSRIMTEGCYRSVVTARRAAMAITGCWVLSFIIGMVPMFGWNNINNARESHNISNGEIIITCQFETVISMEYMVYFNFFVWVLPPLFLMLIVYLEVFNLIQKQLSKKVSSTSKDPQKYYGKELKIAKSLALILLLFALSWLPLHTLNCITLFCRTCEKPMIITYIAIFLSHGNSAMNPIVYAFRIEKFQTTFLYIWKKYFCCKTGRALERASTIVIETASKNIL
;
A
#
# COMPACT_ATOMS: atom_id res chain seq x y z
N MET A 1 11.05 -13.86 28.90
CA MET A 1 10.67 -12.94 27.80
C MET A 1 11.63 -11.76 27.58
N HIS A 2 12.02 -10.99 28.61
CA HIS A 2 12.88 -9.80 28.45
C HIS A 2 14.29 -10.08 27.86
N ARG A 3 14.84 -11.28 28.10
CA ARG A 3 16.15 -11.70 27.57
C ARG A 3 16.14 -12.10 26.09
N ILE A 4 15.03 -12.60 25.57
CA ILE A 4 14.86 -12.96 24.15
C ILE A 4 14.78 -11.70 23.27
N CYS A 5 14.12 -10.66 23.78
CA CYS A 5 14.00 -9.36 23.11
C CYS A 5 15.36 -8.65 22.95
N ASN A 6 16.26 -8.79 23.93
CA ASN A 6 17.61 -8.21 23.86
C ASN A 6 18.54 -8.98 22.90
N VAL A 7 18.39 -10.30 22.80
CA VAL A 7 19.16 -11.12 21.84
C VAL A 7 18.75 -10.80 20.39
N LEU A 8 17.45 -10.66 20.11
CA LEU A 8 16.95 -10.22 18.80
C LEU A 8 17.39 -8.81 18.43
N LYS A 9 17.44 -7.89 19.41
CA LYS A 9 17.83 -6.49 19.22
C LYS A 9 19.34 -6.29 19.08
N MET A 10 20.15 -7.20 19.62
CA MET A 10 21.59 -7.26 19.41
C MET A 10 21.92 -7.87 18.04
N GLN A 11 21.19 -8.92 17.62
CA GLN A 11 21.32 -9.48 16.28
C GLN A 11 20.88 -8.49 15.19
N SER A 12 19.83 -7.70 15.40
CA SER A 12 19.35 -6.73 14.41
C SER A 12 20.32 -5.56 14.18
N ARG A 13 21.18 -5.22 15.17
CA ARG A 13 22.17 -4.14 15.06
C ARG A 13 23.46 -4.55 14.33
N ILE A 14 23.81 -5.83 14.37
CA ILE A 14 25.00 -6.37 13.66
C ILE A 14 24.65 -6.73 12.21
N MET A 15 23.35 -6.91 11.91
CA MET A 15 22.84 -7.36 10.62
C MET A 15 22.38 -6.22 9.68
N THR A 16 22.64 -4.95 10.03
CA THR A 16 22.33 -3.78 9.20
C THR A 16 23.51 -3.38 8.33
N GLU A 17 23.55 -3.98 7.13
CA GLU A 17 23.83 -3.38 5.80
C GLU A 17 24.21 -4.50 4.80
N GLY A 18 24.98 -5.51 5.23
CA GLY A 18 25.41 -6.63 4.38
C GLY A 18 24.39 -7.79 4.25
N CYS A 19 23.72 -8.17 5.35
CA CYS A 19 22.80 -9.31 5.35
C CYS A 19 21.41 -9.00 4.78
N TYR A 20 20.94 -7.75 4.85
CA TYR A 20 19.67 -7.36 4.21
C TYR A 20 19.70 -7.61 2.70
N ARG A 21 20.83 -7.26 2.05
CA ARG A 21 21.07 -7.46 0.62
C ARG A 21 21.34 -8.92 0.22
N SER A 22 21.79 -9.74 1.17
CA SER A 22 22.03 -11.19 1.00
C SER A 22 20.75 -12.03 1.22
N VAL A 23 19.90 -11.65 2.17
CA VAL A 23 18.67 -12.37 2.53
C VAL A 23 17.50 -12.00 1.61
N VAL A 24 17.39 -10.72 1.22
CA VAL A 24 16.38 -10.21 0.28
C VAL A 24 16.97 -10.21 -1.13
N THR A 25 16.96 -11.37 -1.77
CA THR A 25 17.40 -11.52 -3.17
C THR A 25 16.26 -11.22 -4.13
N ALA A 26 16.59 -10.73 -5.33
CA ALA A 26 15.60 -10.44 -6.37
C ALA A 26 14.74 -11.68 -6.71
N ARG A 27 15.34 -12.88 -6.70
CA ARG A 27 14.63 -14.15 -6.93
C ARG A 27 13.59 -14.44 -5.84
N ARG A 28 13.93 -14.22 -4.56
CA ARG A 28 12.98 -14.41 -3.45
C ARG A 28 11.87 -13.37 -3.46
N ALA A 29 12.18 -12.11 -3.78
CA ALA A 29 11.19 -11.07 -3.96
C ALA A 29 10.23 -11.38 -5.12
N ALA A 30 10.74 -11.83 -6.27
CA ALA A 30 9.92 -12.23 -7.41
C ALA A 30 8.99 -13.40 -7.05
N MET A 31 9.49 -14.45 -6.39
CA MET A 31 8.67 -15.56 -5.94
C MET A 31 7.57 -15.11 -4.96
N ALA A 32 7.88 -14.22 -4.02
CA ALA A 32 6.88 -13.67 -3.10
C ALA A 32 5.80 -12.87 -3.83
N ILE A 33 6.18 -12.03 -4.79
CA ILE A 33 5.23 -11.25 -5.62
C ILE A 33 4.32 -12.19 -6.41
N THR A 34 4.88 -13.19 -7.10
CA THR A 34 4.09 -14.19 -7.83
C THR A 34 3.15 -14.96 -6.91
N GLY A 35 3.62 -15.34 -5.71
CA GLY A 35 2.78 -15.98 -4.69
C GLY A 35 1.62 -15.08 -4.25
N CYS A 36 1.86 -13.79 -4.02
CA CYS A 36 0.80 -12.84 -3.69
C CYS A 36 -0.23 -12.71 -4.82
N TRP A 37 0.19 -12.71 -6.08
CA TRP A 37 -0.74 -12.67 -7.23
C TRP A 37 -1.62 -13.91 -7.30
N VAL A 38 -1.01 -15.10 -7.19
CA VAL A 38 -1.76 -16.37 -7.19
C VAL A 38 -2.74 -16.42 -6.03
N LEU A 39 -2.31 -16.04 -4.83
CA LEU A 39 -3.18 -15.99 -3.65
C LEU A 39 -4.33 -14.99 -3.83
N SER A 40 -4.05 -13.81 -4.39
CA SER A 40 -5.07 -12.79 -4.68
C SER A 40 -6.12 -13.30 -5.67
N PHE A 41 -5.69 -14.05 -6.69
CA PHE A 41 -6.59 -14.67 -7.65
C PHE A 41 -7.46 -15.74 -6.99
N ILE A 42 -6.86 -16.62 -6.18
CA ILE A 42 -7.59 -17.67 -5.46
C ILE A 42 -8.67 -17.03 -4.56
N ILE A 43 -8.30 -16.04 -3.76
CA ILE A 43 -9.23 -15.32 -2.88
C ILE A 43 -10.35 -14.68 -3.71
N GLY A 44 -10.01 -13.95 -4.78
CA GLY A 44 -11.00 -13.28 -5.64
C GLY A 44 -11.98 -14.24 -6.33
N MET A 45 -11.57 -15.47 -6.60
CA MET A 45 -12.40 -16.48 -7.27
C MET A 45 -13.27 -17.30 -6.31
N VAL A 46 -13.12 -17.16 -4.98
CA VAL A 46 -13.92 -17.92 -3.98
C VAL A 46 -15.43 -17.80 -4.22
N PRO A 47 -16.01 -16.62 -4.52
CA PRO A 47 -17.44 -16.53 -4.85
C PRO A 47 -17.84 -17.32 -6.09
N MET A 48 -16.95 -17.47 -7.08
CA MET A 48 -17.22 -18.28 -8.29
C MET A 48 -17.22 -19.78 -8.01
N PHE A 49 -16.50 -20.25 -6.99
CA PHE A 49 -16.49 -21.66 -6.58
C PHE A 49 -17.68 -22.08 -5.72
N GLY A 50 -18.60 -21.16 -5.41
CA GLY A 50 -19.89 -21.48 -4.80
C GLY A 50 -20.29 -20.64 -3.58
N TRP A 51 -19.40 -19.77 -3.07
CA TRP A 51 -19.75 -18.87 -1.96
C TRP A 51 -20.40 -17.57 -2.47
N ASN A 52 -21.54 -17.70 -3.15
CA ASN A 52 -22.28 -16.58 -3.72
C ASN A 52 -23.79 -16.70 -3.43
N ASN A 53 -24.53 -15.63 -3.69
CA ASN A 53 -25.95 -15.54 -3.37
C ASN A 53 -26.87 -15.89 -4.56
N ILE A 54 -26.35 -16.49 -5.65
CA ILE A 54 -27.09 -16.63 -6.91
C ILE A 54 -28.32 -17.54 -6.77
N ASN A 55 -28.23 -18.59 -5.96
CA ASN A 55 -29.34 -19.52 -5.74
C ASN A 55 -30.46 -18.84 -4.94
N ASN A 56 -30.11 -18.08 -3.90
CA ASN A 56 -31.06 -17.32 -3.09
C ASN A 56 -31.73 -16.20 -3.90
N ALA A 57 -30.96 -15.53 -4.76
CA ALA A 57 -31.47 -14.49 -5.67
C ALA A 57 -32.44 -15.09 -6.71
N ARG A 58 -32.15 -16.31 -7.20
CA ARG A 58 -33.03 -17.07 -8.11
C ARG A 58 -34.32 -17.51 -7.43
N GLU A 59 -34.27 -17.90 -6.16
CA GLU A 59 -35.45 -18.34 -5.39
C GLU A 59 -36.39 -17.18 -5.04
N SER A 60 -35.86 -15.98 -4.83
CA SER A 60 -36.64 -14.78 -4.49
C SER A 60 -37.47 -14.22 -5.65
N HIS A 61 -36.98 -14.37 -6.89
CA HIS A 61 -37.74 -14.04 -8.10
C HIS A 61 -38.62 -15.23 -8.49
N ASN A 62 -39.81 -15.31 -7.87
CA ASN A 62 -40.85 -16.28 -8.23
C ASN A 62 -41.01 -16.38 -9.75
N ILE A 63 -40.95 -17.61 -10.25
CA ILE A 63 -41.04 -17.98 -11.67
C ILE A 63 -42.30 -17.34 -12.27
N SER A 64 -42.09 -16.28 -13.04
CA SER A 64 -43.08 -15.74 -13.96
C SER A 64 -42.32 -15.42 -15.25
N ASN A 65 -42.39 -16.40 -16.17
CA ASN A 65 -42.02 -16.31 -17.58
C ASN A 65 -40.52 -16.19 -17.90
N GLY A 66 -39.84 -17.35 -17.93
CA GLY A 66 -38.85 -17.70 -18.96
C GLY A 66 -37.47 -17.03 -18.97
N GLU A 67 -37.27 -15.89 -18.33
CA GLU A 67 -35.97 -15.22 -18.30
C GLU A 67 -35.66 -14.66 -16.91
N ILE A 68 -34.65 -15.24 -16.24
CA ILE A 68 -34.19 -14.79 -14.93
C ILE A 68 -33.26 -13.59 -15.16
N ILE A 69 -33.81 -12.38 -15.17
CA ILE A 69 -33.01 -11.15 -15.24
C ILE A 69 -32.54 -10.81 -13.82
N ILE A 70 -31.33 -11.25 -13.47
CA ILE A 70 -30.67 -10.84 -12.23
C ILE A 70 -30.05 -9.46 -12.46
N THR A 71 -30.47 -8.46 -11.68
CA THR A 71 -29.79 -7.17 -11.68
C THR A 71 -28.39 -7.33 -11.11
N CYS A 72 -27.37 -6.93 -11.88
CA CYS A 72 -25.96 -7.03 -11.50
C CYS A 72 -25.61 -5.99 -10.42
N GLN A 73 -26.08 -6.23 -9.20
CA GLN A 73 -25.74 -5.46 -8.02
C GLN A 73 -24.80 -6.26 -7.13
N PHE A 74 -23.77 -5.61 -6.60
CA PHE A 74 -22.74 -6.30 -5.83
C PHE A 74 -23.31 -7.09 -4.62
N GLU A 75 -24.27 -6.51 -3.91
CA GLU A 75 -24.88 -7.11 -2.72
C GLU A 75 -25.80 -8.30 -3.03
N THR A 76 -26.32 -8.38 -4.26
CA THR A 76 -27.24 -9.45 -4.68
C THR A 76 -26.48 -10.69 -5.14
N VAL A 77 -25.29 -10.51 -5.74
CA VAL A 77 -24.47 -11.61 -6.26
C VAL A 77 -23.39 -12.07 -5.29
N ILE A 78 -22.80 -11.16 -4.51
CA ILE A 78 -21.72 -11.48 -3.57
C ILE A 78 -22.25 -11.54 -2.14
N SER A 79 -21.87 -12.60 -1.41
CA SER A 79 -22.24 -12.74 0.00
C SER A 79 -21.51 -11.74 0.89
N MET A 80 -22.28 -11.02 1.72
CA MET A 80 -21.71 -10.11 2.72
C MET A 80 -20.91 -10.85 3.80
N GLU A 81 -21.25 -12.10 4.09
CA GLU A 81 -20.49 -12.94 5.02
C GLU A 81 -19.09 -13.22 4.49
N TYR A 82 -18.98 -13.51 3.19
CA TYR A 82 -17.69 -13.66 2.51
C TYR A 82 -16.90 -12.34 2.57
N MET A 83 -17.53 -11.21 2.26
CA MET A 83 -16.86 -9.90 2.24
C MET A 83 -16.39 -9.43 3.63
N VAL A 84 -17.13 -9.75 4.69
CA VAL A 84 -16.79 -9.31 6.05
C VAL A 84 -15.88 -10.32 6.76
N TYR A 85 -16.30 -11.57 6.87
CA TYR A 85 -15.56 -12.55 7.68
C TYR A 85 -14.29 -13.01 6.97
N PHE A 86 -14.40 -13.43 5.72
CA PHE A 86 -13.24 -13.95 5.00
C PHE A 86 -12.39 -12.80 4.45
N ASN A 87 -12.95 -11.91 3.64
CA ASN A 87 -12.15 -10.86 3.01
C ASN A 87 -11.66 -9.81 4.03
N PHE A 88 -12.55 -9.17 4.78
CA PHE A 88 -12.14 -8.09 5.67
C PHE A 88 -11.37 -8.59 6.91
N PHE A 89 -11.92 -9.51 7.70
CA PHE A 89 -11.29 -9.92 8.97
C PHE A 89 -10.10 -10.86 8.83
N VAL A 90 -10.03 -11.71 7.79
CA VAL A 90 -8.88 -12.61 7.60
C VAL A 90 -7.81 -11.99 6.71
N TRP A 91 -8.19 -11.32 5.62
CA TRP A 91 -7.22 -10.90 4.60
C TRP A 91 -6.86 -9.41 4.63
N VAL A 92 -7.72 -8.52 5.13
CA VAL A 92 -7.44 -7.07 5.14
C VAL A 92 -7.00 -6.57 6.52
N LEU A 93 -7.75 -6.91 7.57
CA LEU A 93 -7.51 -6.42 8.93
C LEU A 93 -6.16 -6.91 9.51
N PRO A 94 -5.76 -8.20 9.38
CA PRO A 94 -4.52 -8.66 10.00
C PRO A 94 -3.27 -8.06 9.36
N PRO A 95 -3.14 -7.95 8.01
CA PRO A 95 -2.03 -7.19 7.41
C PRO A 95 -2.01 -5.72 7.84
N LEU A 96 -3.16 -5.04 7.90
CA LEU A 96 -3.22 -3.64 8.38
C LEU A 96 -2.71 -3.51 9.82
N PHE A 97 -3.14 -4.42 10.70
CA PHE A 97 -2.74 -4.43 12.10
C PHE A 97 -1.25 -4.75 12.29
N LEU A 98 -0.75 -5.77 11.58
CA LEU A 98 0.67 -6.13 11.58
C LEU A 98 1.53 -4.96 11.11
N MET A 99 1.12 -4.31 10.02
CA MET A 99 1.81 -3.14 9.50
C MET A 99 1.82 -2.02 10.55
N LEU A 100 0.67 -1.70 11.15
CA LEU A 100 0.58 -0.69 12.22
C LEU A 100 1.55 -0.97 13.37
N ILE A 101 1.61 -2.21 13.88
CA ILE A 101 2.56 -2.60 14.93
C ILE A 101 4.00 -2.34 14.50
N VAL A 102 4.39 -2.82 13.31
CA VAL A 102 5.74 -2.63 12.79
C VAL A 102 6.09 -1.13 12.71
N TYR A 103 5.18 -0.28 12.25
CA TYR A 103 5.42 1.17 12.20
C TYR A 103 5.53 1.80 13.58
N LEU A 104 4.70 1.40 14.54
CA LEU A 104 4.80 1.88 15.92
C LEU A 104 6.13 1.47 16.55
N GLU A 105 6.60 0.25 16.31
CA GLU A 105 7.91 -0.22 16.76
C GLU A 105 9.05 0.57 16.12
N VAL A 106 8.99 0.81 14.81
CA VAL A 106 9.97 1.63 14.09
C VAL A 106 9.98 3.06 14.63
N PHE A 107 8.81 3.68 14.81
CA PHE A 107 8.69 5.02 15.37
C PHE A 107 9.25 5.12 16.78
N ASN A 108 8.90 4.17 17.65
CA ASN A 108 9.41 4.09 19.02
C ASN A 108 10.93 3.87 19.06
N LEU A 109 11.47 3.07 18.14
CA LEU A 109 12.91 2.84 18.02
C LEU A 109 13.63 4.13 17.61
N ILE A 110 13.11 4.86 16.63
CA ILE A 110 13.67 6.14 16.18
C ILE A 110 13.63 7.17 17.31
N GLN A 111 12.48 7.33 18.00
CA GLN A 111 12.35 8.27 19.13
C GLN A 111 13.38 7.97 20.22
N LYS A 112 13.52 6.69 20.61
CA LYS A 112 14.54 6.28 21.61
C LYS A 112 15.97 6.58 21.17
N GLN A 113 16.29 6.46 19.88
CA GLN A 113 17.61 6.76 19.34
C GLN A 113 17.89 8.27 19.31
N LEU A 114 16.86 9.09 19.03
CA LEU A 114 16.95 10.55 19.07
C LEU A 114 17.15 11.06 20.51
N SER A 115 16.36 10.56 21.46
CA SER A 115 16.46 10.97 22.87
C SER A 115 17.82 10.64 23.50
N LYS A 116 18.41 9.48 23.18
CA LYS A 116 19.73 9.07 23.73
C LYS A 116 20.90 9.90 23.19
N LYS A 117 20.78 10.44 21.96
CA LYS A 117 21.89 11.13 21.29
C LYS A 117 21.88 12.65 21.51
N VAL A 118 20.73 13.21 21.89
CA VAL A 118 20.61 14.58 22.42
C VAL A 118 21.38 14.75 23.74
N SER A 119 21.53 13.67 24.52
CA SER A 119 22.29 13.65 25.78
C SER A 119 23.81 13.58 25.60
N SER A 120 24.30 13.22 24.40
CA SER A 120 25.72 13.02 24.10
C SER A 120 26.15 14.00 22.99
N THR A 121 26.74 15.13 23.37
CA THR A 121 27.39 16.14 22.53
C THR A 121 28.03 15.55 21.27
N SER A 122 27.54 15.92 20.06
CA SER A 122 28.28 16.08 18.78
C SER A 122 27.38 15.90 17.53
N LYS A 123 27.35 16.94 16.68
CA LYS A 123 26.91 16.98 15.26
C LYS A 123 25.49 16.44 14.95
N ASP A 124 24.57 17.39 14.76
CA ASP A 124 23.22 17.29 14.16
C ASP A 124 22.68 15.87 13.88
N PRO A 125 22.18 15.16 14.91
CA PRO A 125 21.60 13.82 14.78
C PRO A 125 20.40 13.78 13.81
N GLN A 126 19.71 14.91 13.66
CA GLN A 126 18.54 15.08 12.81
C GLN A 126 18.86 14.77 11.33
N LYS A 127 20.08 15.10 10.88
CA LYS A 127 20.47 15.01 9.47
C LYS A 127 20.74 13.56 9.00
N TYR A 128 21.22 12.68 9.89
CA TYR A 128 21.49 11.27 9.56
C TYR A 128 20.20 10.43 9.61
N TYR A 129 19.40 10.57 10.67
CA TYR A 129 18.13 9.85 10.80
C TYR A 129 16.99 10.44 9.95
N GLY A 130 17.13 11.68 9.50
CA GLY A 130 16.11 12.36 8.68
C GLY A 130 15.80 11.63 7.39
N LYS A 131 16.77 10.94 6.76
CA LYS A 131 16.54 10.14 5.55
C LYS A 131 15.70 8.90 5.84
N GLU A 132 16.10 8.11 6.83
CA GLU A 132 15.37 6.90 7.27
C GLU A 132 13.95 7.25 7.75
N LEU A 133 13.81 8.34 8.52
CA LEU A 133 12.52 8.84 8.99
C LEU A 133 11.66 9.36 7.83
N LYS A 134 12.24 10.00 6.81
CA LYS A 134 11.51 10.46 5.62
C LYS A 134 10.95 9.27 4.83
N ILE A 135 11.70 8.17 4.72
CA ILE A 135 11.26 6.93 4.09
C ILE A 135 10.13 6.30 4.92
N ALA A 136 10.34 6.07 6.22
CA ALA A 136 9.33 5.50 7.11
C ALA A 136 8.03 6.33 7.16
N LYS A 137 8.13 7.67 7.24
CA LYS A 137 6.99 8.59 7.22
C LYS A 137 6.24 8.55 5.88
N SER A 138 6.95 8.30 4.78
CA SER A 138 6.32 8.16 3.47
C SER A 138 5.60 6.82 3.32
N LEU A 139 6.19 5.73 3.82
CA LEU A 139 5.52 4.43 3.86
C LEU A 139 4.29 4.43 4.78
N ALA A 140 4.39 5.05 5.97
CA ALA A 140 3.27 5.23 6.88
C ALA A 140 2.14 6.06 6.24
N LEU A 141 2.48 7.09 5.47
CA LEU A 141 1.49 7.88 4.72
C LEU A 141 0.77 7.03 3.67
N ILE A 142 1.49 6.21 2.90
CA ILE A 142 0.89 5.31 1.90
C ILE A 142 -0.12 4.37 2.57
N LEU A 143 0.23 3.82 3.73
CA LEU A 143 -0.62 2.89 4.46
C LEU A 143 -1.83 3.56 5.07
N LEU A 144 -1.67 4.77 5.61
CA LEU A 144 -2.79 5.56 6.10
C LEU A 144 -3.76 5.87 4.95
N LEU A 145 -3.25 6.24 3.77
CA LEU A 145 -4.09 6.48 2.59
C LEU A 145 -4.80 5.21 2.11
N PHE A 146 -4.12 4.06 2.14
CA PHE A 146 -4.74 2.77 1.85
C PHE A 146 -5.86 2.44 2.85
N ALA A 147 -5.63 2.61 4.15
CA ALA A 147 -6.66 2.39 5.16
C ALA A 147 -7.82 3.37 4.99
N LEU A 148 -7.56 4.67 4.83
CA LEU A 148 -8.59 5.69 4.66
C LEU A 148 -9.44 5.48 3.39
N SER A 149 -8.87 4.89 2.35
CA SER A 149 -9.60 4.63 1.10
C SER A 149 -10.45 3.37 1.12
N TRP A 150 -10.00 2.32 1.81
CA TRP A 150 -10.69 1.03 1.84
C TRP A 150 -11.60 0.84 3.07
N LEU A 151 -11.24 1.40 4.23
CA LEU A 151 -12.03 1.24 5.45
C LEU A 151 -13.48 1.72 5.33
N PRO A 152 -13.81 2.84 4.65
CA PRO A 152 -15.20 3.27 4.50
C PRO A 152 -16.06 2.20 3.80
N LEU A 153 -15.55 1.58 2.73
CA LEU A 153 -16.26 0.53 2.00
C LEU A 153 -16.43 -0.74 2.85
N HIS A 154 -15.37 -1.19 3.52
CA HIS A 154 -15.48 -2.34 4.43
C HIS A 154 -16.41 -2.07 5.61
N THR A 155 -16.45 -0.84 6.12
CA THR A 155 -17.38 -0.44 7.18
C THR A 155 -18.82 -0.51 6.69
N LEU A 156 -19.11 -0.05 5.48
CA LEU A 156 -20.44 -0.20 4.88
C LEU A 156 -20.85 -1.67 4.69
N ASN A 157 -19.91 -2.54 4.30
CA ASN A 157 -20.17 -3.98 4.21
C ASN A 157 -20.49 -4.58 5.59
N CYS A 158 -19.76 -4.20 6.64
CA CYS A 158 -20.06 -4.60 8.02
C CYS A 158 -21.45 -4.11 8.45
N ILE A 159 -21.79 -2.84 8.20
CA ILE A 159 -23.12 -2.30 8.53
C ILE A 159 -24.22 -3.08 7.79
N THR A 160 -24.01 -3.37 6.51
CA THR A 160 -24.97 -4.13 5.70
C THR A 160 -25.17 -5.56 6.22
N LEU A 161 -24.11 -6.18 6.75
CA LEU A 161 -24.19 -7.53 7.34
C LEU A 161 -24.86 -7.53 8.73
N PHE A 162 -24.40 -6.66 9.63
CA PHE A 162 -24.79 -6.67 11.05
C PHE A 162 -26.06 -5.88 11.35
N CYS A 163 -26.38 -4.85 10.54
CA CYS A 163 -27.58 -4.04 10.67
C CYS A 163 -28.39 -4.05 9.37
N ARG A 164 -29.20 -5.10 9.18
CA ARG A 164 -30.06 -5.24 7.99
C ARG A 164 -31.15 -4.17 7.88
N THR A 165 -31.50 -3.52 8.98
CA THR A 165 -32.52 -2.46 9.06
C THR A 165 -31.96 -1.06 8.91
N CYS A 166 -30.62 -0.91 8.84
CA CYS A 166 -30.00 0.39 8.68
C CYS A 166 -30.05 0.80 7.19
N GLU A 167 -30.79 1.85 6.88
CA GLU A 167 -30.73 2.45 5.54
C GLU A 167 -29.43 3.22 5.36
N LYS A 168 -28.68 2.86 4.31
CA LYS A 168 -27.49 3.60 3.89
C LYS A 168 -27.84 4.50 2.70
N PRO A 169 -27.62 5.82 2.77
CA PRO A 169 -27.85 6.68 1.63
C PRO A 169 -26.89 6.31 0.48
N MET A 170 -27.40 6.25 -0.75
CA MET A 170 -26.61 5.88 -1.93
C MET A 170 -25.35 6.74 -2.09
N ILE A 171 -25.43 8.03 -1.74
CA ILE A 171 -24.32 8.98 -1.82
C ILE A 171 -23.09 8.48 -1.03
N ILE A 172 -23.28 7.99 0.19
CA ILE A 172 -22.17 7.50 1.03
C ILE A 172 -21.53 6.25 0.40
N THR A 173 -22.35 5.37 -0.19
CA THR A 173 -21.87 4.18 -0.90
C THR A 173 -21.03 4.56 -2.11
N TYR A 174 -21.51 5.49 -2.96
CA TYR A 174 -20.75 5.97 -4.11
C TYR A 174 -19.45 6.69 -3.72
N ILE A 175 -19.46 7.49 -2.65
CA ILE A 175 -18.24 8.14 -2.14
C ILE A 175 -17.23 7.07 -1.69
N ALA A 176 -17.66 6.05 -0.95
CA ALA A 176 -16.78 4.98 -0.50
C ALA A 176 -16.19 4.18 -1.68
N ILE A 177 -17.01 3.88 -2.69
CA ILE A 177 -16.56 3.23 -3.93
C ILE A 177 -15.54 4.11 -4.64
N PHE A 178 -15.87 5.40 -4.88
CA PHE A 178 -14.97 6.34 -5.54
C PHE A 178 -13.64 6.47 -4.81
N LEU A 179 -13.68 6.55 -3.48
CA LEU A 179 -12.49 6.64 -2.65
C LEU A 179 -11.61 5.38 -2.76
N SER A 180 -12.22 4.19 -2.78
CA SER A 180 -11.50 2.92 -2.96
C SER A 180 -10.82 2.82 -4.33
N HIS A 181 -11.47 3.28 -5.40
CA HIS A 181 -10.86 3.35 -6.74
C HIS A 181 -9.78 4.43 -6.84
N GLY A 182 -10.00 5.56 -6.17
CA GLY A 182 -9.05 6.66 -6.10
C GLY A 182 -7.70 6.28 -5.46
N ASN A 183 -7.67 5.25 -4.60
CA ASN A 183 -6.44 4.72 -4.01
C ASN A 183 -5.36 4.39 -5.06
N SER A 184 -5.75 3.86 -6.21
CA SER A 184 -4.82 3.54 -7.30
C SER A 184 -4.11 4.78 -7.85
N ALA A 185 -4.82 5.90 -7.96
CA ALA A 185 -4.29 7.19 -8.42
C ALA A 185 -3.43 7.90 -7.36
N MET A 186 -3.62 7.58 -6.07
CA MET A 186 -2.82 8.16 -4.99
C MET A 186 -1.37 7.69 -4.98
N ASN A 187 -1.06 6.48 -5.48
CA ASN A 187 0.31 5.95 -5.43
C ASN A 187 1.32 6.83 -6.19
N PRO A 188 1.12 7.18 -7.48
CA PRO A 188 2.01 8.10 -8.20
C PRO A 188 2.12 9.48 -7.55
N ILE A 189 1.02 10.03 -7.02
CA ILE A 189 0.99 11.33 -6.34
C ILE A 189 1.92 11.29 -5.12
N VAL A 190 1.79 10.27 -4.28
CA VAL A 190 2.63 10.13 -3.10
C VAL A 190 4.11 10.01 -3.48
N TYR A 191 4.45 9.22 -4.51
CA TYR A 191 5.83 9.11 -4.96
C TYR A 191 6.37 10.43 -5.54
N ALA A 192 5.56 11.11 -6.34
CA ALA A 192 5.89 12.40 -6.93
C ALA A 192 6.07 13.51 -5.88
N PHE A 193 5.38 13.50 -4.74
CA PHE A 193 5.58 14.53 -3.72
C PHE A 193 6.65 14.17 -2.67
N ARG A 194 7.03 12.89 -2.53
CA ARG A 194 7.87 12.42 -1.42
C ARG A 194 9.27 11.99 -1.81
N ILE A 195 9.47 11.48 -3.03
CA ILE A 195 10.76 10.96 -3.47
C ILE A 195 11.39 11.96 -4.46
N GLU A 196 12.40 12.69 -4.00
CA GLU A 196 13.12 13.70 -4.80
C GLU A 196 13.65 13.13 -6.13
N LYS A 197 14.15 11.89 -6.12
CA LYS A 197 14.61 11.22 -7.35
C LYS A 197 13.47 11.04 -8.37
N PHE A 198 12.28 10.65 -7.92
CA PHE A 198 11.11 10.52 -8.79
C PHE A 198 10.66 11.88 -9.33
N GLN A 199 10.71 12.93 -8.51
CA GLN A 199 10.43 14.29 -8.97
C GLN A 199 11.35 14.71 -10.11
N THR A 200 12.66 14.49 -9.95
CA THR A 200 13.64 14.87 -10.97
C THR A 200 13.41 14.09 -12.26
N THR A 201 13.16 12.79 -12.18
CA THR A 201 12.86 11.95 -13.36
C THR A 201 11.53 12.32 -14.02
N PHE A 202 10.48 12.55 -13.24
CA PHE A 202 9.17 12.96 -13.75
C PHE A 202 9.27 14.30 -14.49
N LEU A 203 9.94 15.29 -13.90
CA LEU A 203 10.18 16.59 -14.53
C LEU A 203 11.06 16.47 -15.78
N TYR A 204 12.04 15.57 -15.79
CA TYR A 204 12.86 15.28 -16.98
C TYR A 204 12.00 14.71 -18.12
N ILE A 205 11.19 13.69 -17.83
CA ILE A 205 10.28 13.07 -18.82
C ILE A 205 9.25 14.08 -19.31
N TRP A 206 8.65 14.85 -18.40
CA TRP A 206 7.70 15.90 -18.74
C TRP A 206 8.33 16.95 -19.67
N LYS A 207 9.53 17.44 -19.35
CA LYS A 207 10.24 18.41 -20.19
C LYS A 207 10.67 17.83 -21.54
N LYS A 208 10.99 16.54 -21.62
CA LYS A 208 11.47 15.88 -22.83
C LYS A 208 10.35 15.50 -23.80
N TYR A 209 9.20 15.06 -23.28
CA TYR A 209 8.12 14.49 -24.09
C TYR A 209 6.85 15.34 -24.11
N PHE A 210 6.57 16.11 -23.05
CA PHE A 210 5.33 16.88 -22.90
C PHE A 210 5.51 18.39 -23.03
N CYS A 211 6.72 18.92 -22.78
CA CYS A 211 7.06 20.29 -23.18
C CYS A 211 7.73 20.28 -24.55
N CYS A 212 7.05 20.82 -25.56
CA CYS A 212 7.66 21.20 -26.83
C CYS A 212 8.65 22.37 -26.63
N LYS A 213 9.81 22.13 -26.01
CA LYS A 213 10.96 23.03 -26.09
C LYS A 213 12.08 22.35 -26.86
N THR A 214 12.15 22.71 -28.15
CA THR A 214 13.24 22.61 -29.12
C THR A 214 14.55 22.08 -28.54
N GLY A 215 14.98 20.93 -29.06
CA GLY A 215 16.07 20.06 -28.60
C GLY A 215 17.49 20.63 -28.42
N ARG A 216 17.68 21.94 -28.27
CA ARG A 216 19.00 22.57 -28.09
C ARG A 216 19.47 22.67 -26.63
N ALA A 217 18.58 22.51 -25.65
CA ALA A 217 18.94 22.57 -24.23
C ALA A 217 19.34 21.21 -23.63
N LEU A 218 18.87 20.10 -24.21
CA LEU A 218 19.13 18.75 -23.70
C LEU A 218 20.56 18.29 -24.03
N GLU A 219 21.08 18.68 -25.20
CA GLU A 219 22.41 18.28 -25.68
C GLU A 219 23.53 18.82 -24.76
N ARG A 220 23.43 20.10 -24.33
CA ARG A 220 24.37 20.68 -23.35
C ARG A 220 24.31 20.00 -21.97
N ALA A 221 23.13 19.58 -21.52
CA ALA A 221 22.99 18.92 -20.23
C ALA A 221 23.58 17.51 -20.23
N SER A 222 23.43 16.74 -21.32
CA SER A 222 24.08 15.45 -21.49
C SER A 222 25.61 15.56 -21.54
N THR A 223 26.15 16.56 -22.23
CA THR A 223 27.61 16.78 -22.29
C THR A 223 28.19 17.10 -20.90
N ILE A 224 27.51 17.94 -20.11
CA ILE A 224 27.97 18.30 -18.75
C ILE A 224 27.96 17.08 -17.81
N VAL A 225 26.93 16.22 -17.89
CA VAL A 225 26.85 15.00 -17.05
C VAL A 225 27.93 13.98 -17.41
N ILE A 226 28.23 13.81 -18.70
CA ILE A 226 29.29 12.91 -19.18
C ILE A 226 30.68 13.45 -18.78
N GLU A 227 30.90 14.77 -18.91
CA GLU A 227 32.18 15.39 -18.55
C GLU A 227 32.44 15.36 -17.02
N THR A 228 31.37 15.49 -16.22
CA THR A 228 31.45 15.35 -14.75
C THR A 228 31.69 13.90 -14.32
N ALA A 229 31.16 12.92 -15.05
CA ALA A 229 31.43 11.51 -14.80
C ALA A 229 32.89 11.14 -15.15
N SER A 230 33.46 11.72 -16.21
CA SER A 230 34.86 11.47 -16.61
C SER A 230 35.89 12.08 -15.64
N LYS A 231 35.58 13.22 -14.99
CA LYS A 231 36.48 13.88 -14.02
C LYS A 231 36.49 13.25 -12.63
N ASN A 232 35.59 12.31 -12.35
CA ASN A 232 35.51 11.60 -11.06
C ASN A 232 36.10 10.18 -11.11
N ILE A 233 36.70 9.79 -12.23
CA ILE A 233 37.30 8.46 -12.44
C ILE A 233 38.84 8.55 -12.62
N LEU A 234 39.40 9.77 -12.71
CA LEU A 234 40.85 10.03 -12.63
C LEU A 234 41.18 10.63 -11.25
#